data_AF-A0AAW9EFY3-F1
#
_entry.id   AF-A0AAW9EFY3-F1
#
_cell.length_a   1.000
_cell.length_b   1.000
_cell.length_c   1.000
_cell.angle_alpha   90.00
_cell.angle_beta   90.00
_cell.angle_gamma   90.00
#
_symmetry.space_group_name_H-M   'P 1'
#
loop_
_entity.id
_entity.type
_entity.pdbx_description
1 polymer ?
#
loop_
_entity_poly.entity_id
_entity_poly.type
_entity_poly.pdbx_seq_one_letter_code
_entity_poly.pdbx_strand_id
1 'polypeptide(L)'
;YYADHITAVSPTYAREITEPQFAYGMEGLLQQRHREGRLSGVLNGVDEKIWSPETDLLLASRYTRDTLEEKAENKRQLQIAMGLK
;
A
#
# COMPACT_ATOMS: atom_id res chain seq x y z
N TYR A 1 -10.66 2.27 27.79
CA TYR A 1 -9.73 2.29 26.63
C TYR A 1 -8.89 3.55 26.68
N TYR A 2 -7.64 3.49 26.21
CA TYR A 2 -6.61 4.50 26.49
C TYR A 2 -6.35 5.50 25.36
N ALA A 3 -6.36 5.06 24.09
CA ALA A 3 -6.16 5.97 22.96
C ALA A 3 -7.42 6.81 22.68
N ASP A 4 -7.25 8.10 22.40
CA ASP A 4 -8.34 9.01 22.03
C ASP A 4 -8.93 8.67 20.65
N HIS A 5 -8.09 8.24 19.72
CA HIS A 5 -8.45 7.83 18.36
C HIS A 5 -7.52 6.72 17.86
N ILE A 6 -8.06 5.77 17.09
CA ILE A 6 -7.32 4.63 16.53
C ILE A 6 -7.20 4.80 15.01
N THR A 7 -6.04 4.46 14.45
CA THR A 7 -5.79 4.51 13.00
C THR A 7 -5.40 3.14 12.46
N ALA A 8 -5.90 2.81 11.28
CA ALA A 8 -5.42 1.71 10.45
C ALA A 8 -4.73 2.25 9.18
N VAL A 9 -4.00 1.38 8.48
CA VAL A 9 -3.19 1.76 7.30
C VAL A 9 -3.99 1.98 6.01
N SER A 10 -5.31 1.80 6.03
CA SER A 10 -6.18 2.16 4.92
C SER A 10 -7.64 2.37 5.36
N PRO A 11 -8.42 3.22 4.67
CA PRO A 11 -9.83 3.47 5.02
C PRO A 11 -10.72 2.23 4.98
N THR A 12 -10.48 1.32 4.05
CA THR A 12 -11.25 0.06 3.97
C THR A 12 -10.82 -0.90 5.05
N TYR A 13 -9.51 -1.01 5.31
CA TYR A 13 -9.02 -1.90 6.37
C TYR A 13 -9.52 -1.49 7.75
N ALA A 14 -9.63 -0.18 8.03
CA ALA A 14 -10.25 0.32 9.27
C ALA A 14 -11.70 -0.17 9.47
N ARG A 15 -12.45 -0.40 8.38
CA ARG A 15 -13.81 -0.95 8.43
C ARG A 15 -13.78 -2.48 8.54
N GLU A 16 -12.92 -3.13 7.75
CA GLU A 16 -12.76 -4.59 7.73
C GLU A 16 -12.42 -5.14 9.12
N ILE A 17 -11.49 -4.51 9.85
CA ILE A 17 -11.11 -4.98 11.21
C ILE A 17 -12.22 -4.84 12.26
N THR A 18 -13.38 -4.28 11.92
CA THR A 18 -14.56 -4.32 12.78
C THR A 18 -15.35 -5.62 12.61
N GLU A 19 -15.09 -6.39 11.56
CA GLU A 19 -15.72 -7.68 11.29
C GLU A 19 -14.94 -8.82 11.97
N PRO A 20 -15.62 -9.83 12.54
CA PRO A 20 -14.96 -10.89 13.33
C PRO A 20 -13.84 -11.63 12.58
N GLN A 21 -13.99 -11.79 11.26
CA GLN A 21 -13.03 -12.50 10.40
C GLN A 21 -11.67 -11.77 10.26
N PHE A 22 -11.62 -10.46 10.49
CA PHE A 22 -10.41 -9.65 10.38
C PHE A 22 -9.92 -9.07 11.71
N ALA A 23 -10.71 -9.22 12.79
CA ALA A 23 -10.49 -8.51 14.05
C ALA A 23 -9.61 -9.27 15.05
N TYR A 24 -9.32 -10.55 14.81
CA TYR A 24 -8.49 -11.39 15.69
C TYR A 24 -8.94 -11.36 17.17
N GLY A 25 -10.25 -11.32 17.42
CA GLY A 25 -10.84 -11.28 18.77
C GLY A 25 -11.01 -9.87 19.36
N MET A 26 -10.72 -8.81 18.59
CA MET A 26 -10.86 -7.40 19.02
C MET A 26 -12.11 -6.71 18.45
N GLU A 27 -13.00 -7.44 17.76
CA GLU A 27 -14.13 -6.89 17.02
C GLU A 27 -15.05 -6.04 17.89
N GLY A 28 -15.31 -6.44 19.13
CA GLY A 28 -16.18 -5.69 20.03
C GLY A 28 -15.63 -4.29 20.34
N LEU A 29 -14.33 -4.21 20.65
CA LEU A 29 -13.62 -2.95 20.88
C LEU A 29 -13.63 -2.09 19.62
N LEU A 30 -13.28 -2.68 18.47
CA LEU A 30 -13.13 -1.96 17.22
C LEU A 30 -14.48 -1.46 16.67
N GLN A 31 -15.55 -2.25 16.77
CA GLN A 31 -16.90 -1.82 16.45
C GLN A 31 -17.36 -0.66 17.34
N GLN A 32 -17.08 -0.72 18.65
CA GLN A 32 -17.41 0.36 19.56
C GLN A 32 -16.67 1.66 19.16
N ARG A 33 -15.36 1.57 18.91
CA ARG A 33 -14.55 2.71 18.48
C ARG A 33 -15.00 3.29 17.13
N HIS A 34 -15.41 2.44 16.20
CA HIS A 34 -16.00 2.86 14.93
C HIS A 34 -17.31 3.61 15.12
N ARG A 35 -18.23 3.10 15.96
CA ARG A 35 -19.51 3.78 16.28
C ARG A 35 -19.32 5.13 16.97
N GLU A 36 -18.27 5.26 17.79
CA GLU A 36 -17.87 6.53 18.42
C GLU A 36 -17.22 7.52 17.42
N GLY A 37 -16.99 7.12 16.16
CA GLY A 37 -16.25 7.93 15.18
C GLY A 37 -14.76 8.06 15.49
N ARG A 38 -14.19 7.11 16.25
CA ARG A 38 -12.82 7.12 16.79
C ARG A 38 -11.92 6.02 16.20
N LEU A 39 -12.30 5.50 15.03
CA LEU A 39 -11.51 4.57 14.25
C LEU A 39 -11.55 5.03 12.79
N SER A 40 -10.39 5.26 12.19
CA SER A 40 -10.26 5.69 10.80
C SER A 40 -9.05 5.05 10.14
N GLY A 41 -8.98 5.13 8.82
CA GLY A 41 -7.84 4.64 8.06
C GLY A 41 -7.11 5.78 7.37
N VAL A 42 -5.78 5.76 7.44
CA VAL A 42 -4.89 6.69 6.75
C VAL A 42 -3.97 5.87 5.86
N LEU A 43 -4.00 6.16 4.55
CA LEU A 43 -3.13 5.47 3.60
C LEU A 43 -1.66 5.78 3.89
N ASN A 44 -0.84 4.73 3.82
CA ASN A 44 0.61 4.91 3.84
C ASN A 44 1.08 5.68 2.60
N GLY A 45 2.19 6.39 2.75
CA GLY A 45 2.87 7.07 1.65
C GLY A 45 3.88 6.18 0.93
N VAL A 46 4.41 6.71 -0.18
CA VAL A 46 5.54 6.17 -0.92
C VAL A 46 6.59 7.28 -1.02
N ASP A 47 7.86 6.96 -0.76
CA ASP A 47 8.97 7.93 -0.90
C ASP A 47 9.47 7.97 -2.34
N GLU A 48 9.19 9.07 -3.05
CA GLU A 48 9.59 9.28 -4.44
C GLU A 48 11.12 9.31 -4.65
N LYS A 49 11.91 9.59 -3.61
CA LYS A 49 13.39 9.56 -3.71
C LYS A 49 13.92 8.13 -3.86
N ILE A 50 13.17 7.16 -3.34
CA ILE A 50 13.52 5.74 -3.36
C ILE A 50 12.75 5.04 -4.47
N TRP A 51 11.45 5.31 -4.58
CA TRP A 51 10.52 4.63 -5.48
C TRP A 51 10.03 5.59 -6.57
N SER A 52 10.90 5.94 -7.50
CA SER A 52 10.53 6.70 -8.70
C SER A 52 11.14 6.09 -9.95
N PRO A 53 10.34 5.71 -10.96
CA PRO A 53 10.85 5.18 -12.23
C PRO A 53 11.68 6.20 -13.01
N GLU A 54 11.57 7.48 -12.68
CA GLU A 54 12.28 8.59 -13.33
C GLU A 54 13.74 8.69 -12.88
N THR A 55 14.07 8.17 -11.68
CA THR A 55 15.40 8.30 -11.07
C THR A 55 16.01 6.99 -10.61
N ASP A 56 15.24 5.90 -10.56
CA ASP A 56 15.70 4.61 -10.05
C ASP A 56 16.90 4.08 -10.87
N LEU A 57 18.03 3.92 -10.19
CA LEU A 57 19.27 3.41 -10.76
C LEU A 57 19.31 1.87 -10.84
N LEU A 58 18.36 1.19 -10.21
CA LEU A 58 18.22 -0.26 -10.24
C LEU A 58 17.44 -0.75 -11.46
N LEU A 59 16.71 0.14 -12.14
CA LEU A 59 16.03 -0.18 -13.39
C LEU A 59 17.01 -0.21 -14.56
N ALA A 60 16.78 -1.13 -15.50
CA ALA A 60 17.54 -1.18 -16.75
C ALA A 60 17.31 0.08 -17.61
N SER A 61 16.10 0.63 -17.59
CA SER A 61 15.74 1.88 -18.24
C SER A 61 14.81 2.71 -17.34
N ARG A 62 15.14 3.99 -17.13
CA ARG A 62 14.26 4.95 -16.44
C ARG A 62 13.16 5.42 -17.37
N TYR A 63 12.01 5.77 -16.80
CA TYR A 63 10.84 6.17 -17.57
C TYR A 63 9.94 7.12 -16.77
N THR A 64 9.14 7.90 -17.47
CA THR A 64 8.17 8.85 -16.91
C THR A 64 6.75 8.41 -17.25
N ARG A 65 5.75 9.18 -16.80
CA ARG A 65 4.35 8.97 -17.20
C ARG A 65 4.13 9.09 -18.71
N ASP A 66 4.90 9.95 -19.38
CA ASP A 66 4.71 10.26 -20.80
C ASP A 66 5.64 9.46 -21.72
N THR A 67 6.53 8.66 -21.13
CA THR A 67 7.53 7.84 -21.83
C THR A 67 7.42 6.39 -21.34
N LEU A 68 6.22 5.80 -21.46
CA LEU A 68 5.95 4.44 -20.95
C LEU A 68 6.54 3.35 -21.84
N GLU A 69 6.86 3.66 -23.09
CA GLU A 69 7.50 2.79 -24.05
C GLU A 69 8.90 2.33 -23.58
N GLU A 70 9.65 3.14 -22.84
CA GLU A 70 10.93 2.78 -22.23
C GLU A 70 10.80 1.67 -21.18
N LYS A 71 9.61 1.47 -20.60
CA LYS A 71 9.33 0.37 -19.67
C LYS A 71 9.43 -1.00 -20.34
N ALA A 72 9.36 -1.07 -21.68
CA ALA A 72 9.49 -2.31 -22.42
C ALA A 72 10.86 -2.98 -22.20
N GLU A 73 11.94 -2.19 -22.07
CA GLU A 73 13.27 -2.76 -21.80
C GLU A 73 13.35 -3.36 -20.39
N ASN A 74 12.74 -2.72 -19.39
CA ASN A 74 12.65 -3.29 -18.04
C ASN A 74 11.91 -4.64 -18.04
N LYS A 75 10.82 -4.75 -18.82
CA LYS A 75 10.11 -6.02 -18.98
C LYS A 75 10.99 -7.09 -19.64
N ARG A 76 11.69 -6.74 -20.74
CA ARG A 76 12.58 -7.66 -21.45
C ARG A 76 13.70 -8.17 -20.54
N GLN A 77 14.33 -7.28 -19.79
CA GLN A 77 15.40 -7.64 -18.84
C GLN A 77 14.87 -8.53 -17.72
N LEU A 78 13.68 -8.23 -17.18
CA LEU A 78 13.05 -9.10 -16.18
C LEU A 78 12.75 -10.50 -16.73
N GLN A 79 12.22 -10.61 -17.95
CA GLN A 79 11.97 -11.90 -18.60
C GLN A 79 13.26 -12.71 -18.73
N ILE A 80 14.34 -12.09 -19.20
CA ILE A 80 15.67 -12.73 -19.29
C ILE A 80 16.18 -13.16 -17.92
N ALA A 81 16.16 -12.26 -16.93
CA ALA A 81 16.66 -12.52 -15.58
C ALA A 81 15.88 -13.64 -14.87
N MET A 82 14.59 -13.80 -15.19
CA MET A 82 13.72 -14.82 -14.60
C MET A 82 13.58 -16.08 -15.47
N GLY A 83 14.30 -16.19 -16.59
CA GLY A 83 14.24 -17.35 -17.48
C GLY A 83 12.91 -17.53 -18.22
N LEU A 84 12.14 -16.45 -18.37
CA LEU A 84 10.87 -16.42 -19.09
C LEU A 84 11.15 -16.00 -20.55
N LYS A 85 10.68 -16.79 -21.52
CA LYS A 85 10.77 -16.46 -22.94
C LYS A 85 9.73 -15.39 -23.33
#